data_AF-A0A0N4V8N4-F1
#
_entry.id   AF-A0A0N4V8N4-F1
#
_cell.length_a   1.000
_cell.length_b   1.000
_cell.length_c   1.000
_cell.angle_alpha   90.00
_cell.angle_beta   90.00
_cell.angle_gamma   90.00
#
_symmetry.space_group_name_H-M   'P 1'
#
loop_
_entity.id
_entity.type
_entity.pdbx_description
1 polymer ?
#
loop_
_entity_poly.entity_id
_entity_poly.type
_entity_poly.pdbx_seq_one_letter_code
_entity_poly.pdbx_strand_id
1 'polypeptide(L)'
;MGVLSKFCSNVLGLKVYTADCHEFGHTWNPGCYSAILDAFLPSCSFSFKTYSLVYFLDAFLSRRLLSKGDLLRILKDTARSSLFLVVNVAAFLWFMCQIRRLLGFFVLPTMGLTNGILASFLSIFIENPRRRPMLALYLMNLASETAFHQLVNHGYLKYVPKGQILLFSFGIGGFVYLLRKNQLSHKIKNLLNFTHHTEDREDVISKKVLQKQHAFVEKAVYFLRTRFSKHQFCKHRYSCLSRSLEVSRFTHVNYSSRKNSPYLTFWWELSSVKQ
;
A
#
# COMPACT_ATOMS: atom_id res chain seq x y z
N MET A 1 16.93 26.12 -31.04
CA MET A 1 17.32 26.26 -29.61
C MET A 1 16.78 27.55 -28.94
N GLY A 2 16.69 28.70 -29.62
CA GLY A 2 16.43 29.99 -28.93
C GLY A 2 14.97 30.33 -28.54
N VAL A 3 13.95 29.91 -29.29
CA VAL A 3 12.56 30.38 -29.06
C VAL A 3 11.94 29.75 -27.81
N LEU A 4 12.08 28.43 -27.65
CA LEU A 4 11.50 27.70 -26.50
C LEU A 4 12.20 28.06 -25.18
N SER A 5 13.53 28.19 -25.20
CA SER A 5 14.31 28.62 -24.03
C SER A 5 13.95 30.04 -23.61
N LYS A 6 13.79 30.98 -24.56
CA LYS A 6 13.31 32.34 -24.28
C LYS A 6 11.87 32.36 -23.77
N PHE A 7 10.99 31.51 -24.29
CA PHE A 7 9.63 31.38 -23.77
C PHE A 7 9.63 30.88 -22.31
N CYS A 8 10.37 29.81 -22.01
CA CYS A 8 10.48 29.29 -20.64
C CYS A 8 11.11 30.29 -19.66
N SER A 9 12.12 31.05 -20.08
CA SER A 9 12.77 32.05 -19.23
C SER A 9 11.91 33.31 -19.06
N ASN A 10 11.37 33.86 -20.15
CA ASN A 10 10.74 35.19 -20.13
C ASN A 10 9.25 35.15 -19.80
N VAL A 11 8.54 34.08 -20.18
CA VAL A 11 7.09 33.95 -19.94
C VAL A 11 6.81 33.15 -18.67
N LEU A 12 7.55 32.06 -18.46
CA LEU A 12 7.33 31.18 -17.30
C LEU A 12 8.27 31.49 -16.12
N GLY A 13 9.27 32.37 -16.28
CA GLY A 13 10.23 32.70 -15.22
C GLY A 13 11.08 31.52 -14.75
N LEU A 14 11.17 30.45 -15.55
CA LEU A 14 11.84 29.21 -15.14
C LEU A 14 13.34 29.31 -15.40
N LYS A 15 14.14 28.88 -14.41
CA LYS A 15 15.59 28.78 -14.57
C LYS A 15 15.93 27.68 -15.56
N VAL A 16 16.61 28.06 -16.63
CA VAL A 16 17.08 27.16 -17.69
C VAL A 16 18.49 26.67 -17.34
N TYR A 17 18.68 25.37 -17.37
CA TYR A 17 19.97 24.72 -17.15
C TYR A 17 20.49 24.18 -18.48
N THR A 18 21.72 24.54 -18.84
CA THR A 18 22.37 24.10 -20.09
C THR A 18 23.32 22.93 -19.90
N ALA A 19 23.43 22.42 -18.66
CA ALA A 19 24.28 21.28 -18.33
C ALA A 19 23.94 20.05 -19.18
N ASP A 20 24.94 19.17 -19.34
CA ASP A 20 24.76 17.91 -20.06
C ASP A 20 23.99 16.89 -19.22
N CYS A 21 23.39 15.92 -19.91
CA CYS A 21 22.69 14.80 -19.25
C CYS A 21 23.62 13.99 -18.33
N HIS A 22 24.91 13.93 -18.63
CA HIS A 22 25.93 13.33 -17.78
C HIS A 22 26.08 14.08 -16.45
N GLU A 23 26.26 15.39 -16.48
CA GLU A 23 26.51 16.20 -15.27
C GLU A 23 25.30 16.22 -14.33
N PHE A 24 24.09 16.07 -14.88
CA PHE A 24 22.88 16.22 -14.10
C PHE A 24 22.23 14.87 -13.72
N GLY A 25 22.22 13.91 -14.64
CA GLY A 25 21.33 12.75 -14.57
C GLY A 25 22.04 11.40 -14.44
N HIS A 26 23.24 11.27 -14.99
CA HIS A 26 24.00 10.01 -14.95
C HIS A 26 25.51 10.25 -14.83
N THR A 27 25.91 10.88 -13.71
CA THR A 27 27.29 11.31 -13.44
C THR A 27 28.29 10.17 -13.31
N TRP A 28 27.82 8.92 -13.18
CA TRP A 28 28.68 7.73 -13.04
C TRP A 28 29.13 7.13 -14.38
N ASN A 29 28.46 7.47 -15.49
CA ASN A 29 28.82 6.92 -16.80
C ASN A 29 28.55 7.94 -17.93
N PRO A 30 29.55 8.25 -18.77
CA PRO A 30 29.40 9.22 -19.86
C PRO A 30 28.39 8.77 -20.94
N GLY A 31 28.18 7.46 -21.11
CA GLY A 31 27.23 6.94 -22.08
C GLY A 31 25.81 6.83 -21.50
N CYS A 32 24.82 7.45 -22.15
CA CYS A 32 23.42 7.39 -21.68
C CYS A 32 22.87 5.95 -21.59
N TYR A 33 23.18 5.11 -22.59
CA TYR A 33 22.72 3.71 -22.60
C TYR A 33 23.46 2.86 -21.57
N SER A 34 24.78 3.07 -21.46
CA SER A 34 25.61 2.37 -20.48
C SER A 34 25.18 2.72 -19.06
N ALA A 35 24.86 3.99 -18.78
CA ALA A 35 24.32 4.42 -17.50
C ALA A 35 23.02 3.70 -17.12
N ILE A 36 22.12 3.50 -18.09
CA ILE A 36 20.85 2.79 -17.88
C ILE A 36 21.11 1.30 -17.57
N LEU A 37 22.05 0.67 -18.29
CA LEU A 37 22.43 -0.72 -18.06
C LEU A 37 23.10 -0.90 -16.70
N ASP A 38 23.98 0.02 -16.30
CA ASP A 38 24.63 0.01 -15.00
C ASP A 38 23.62 0.17 -13.86
N ALA A 39 22.60 1.01 -14.05
CA ALA A 39 21.52 1.19 -13.08
C ALA A 39 20.54 0.00 -13.01
N PHE A 40 20.48 -0.84 -14.06
CA PHE A 40 19.50 -1.93 -14.17
C PHE A 40 19.71 -3.02 -13.10
N LEU A 41 20.95 -3.51 -12.94
CA LEU A 41 21.25 -4.60 -12.00
C LEU A 41 21.01 -4.22 -10.53
N PRO A 42 21.52 -3.07 -10.03
CA PRO A 42 21.22 -2.61 -8.67
C PRO A 42 19.72 -2.41 -8.45
N SER A 43 19.03 -1.82 -9.44
CA SER A 43 17.58 -1.61 -9.38
C SER A 43 16.83 -2.94 -9.29
N CYS A 44 17.25 -3.96 -10.04
CA CYS A 44 16.65 -5.29 -10.00
C CYS A 44 16.80 -5.94 -8.62
N SER A 45 18.01 -5.91 -8.05
CA SER A 45 18.29 -6.45 -6.72
C SER A 45 17.47 -5.75 -5.63
N PHE A 46 17.45 -4.42 -5.65
CA PHE A 46 16.67 -3.61 -4.70
C PHE A 46 15.17 -3.87 -4.81
N SER A 47 14.64 -3.92 -6.04
CA SER A 47 13.24 -4.19 -6.31
C SER A 47 12.84 -5.58 -5.81
N PHE A 48 13.63 -6.59 -6.18
CA PHE A 48 13.36 -7.97 -5.79
C PHE A 48 13.35 -8.13 -4.27
N LYS A 49 14.33 -7.54 -3.56
CA LYS A 49 14.38 -7.57 -2.09
C LYS A 49 13.14 -6.92 -1.45
N THR A 50 12.74 -5.75 -1.94
CA THR A 50 11.59 -5.01 -1.40
C THR A 50 10.29 -5.76 -1.62
N TYR A 51 10.04 -6.23 -2.85
CA TYR A 51 8.82 -6.95 -3.15
C TYR A 51 8.80 -8.33 -2.48
N SER A 52 9.90 -9.08 -2.50
CA SER A 52 9.98 -10.39 -1.85
C SER A 52 9.51 -10.34 -0.39
N LEU A 53 9.92 -9.31 0.36
CA LEU A 53 9.47 -9.10 1.75
C LEU A 53 7.95 -8.87 1.84
N VAL A 54 7.40 -7.99 1.01
CA VAL A 54 5.95 -7.70 1.00
C VAL A 54 5.14 -8.93 0.64
N TYR A 55 5.57 -9.68 -0.38
CA TYR A 55 4.92 -10.91 -0.81
C TYR A 55 5.02 -12.03 0.23
N PHE A 56 6.15 -12.12 0.92
CA PHE A 56 6.33 -13.08 2.00
C PHE A 56 5.42 -12.76 3.20
N LEU A 57 5.30 -11.49 3.56
CA LEU A 57 4.38 -11.02 4.61
C LEU A 57 2.92 -11.30 4.25
N ASP A 58 2.51 -11.06 3.01
CA ASP A 58 1.16 -11.37 2.55
C ASP A 58 0.85 -12.88 2.59
N ALA A 59 1.83 -13.71 2.20
CA ALA A 59 1.72 -15.17 2.30
C ALA A 59 1.61 -15.65 3.76
N PHE A 60 2.40 -15.05 4.67
CA PHE A 60 2.37 -15.35 6.10
C PHE A 60 1.03 -14.96 6.73
N LEU A 61 0.54 -13.75 6.47
CA LEU A 61 -0.75 -13.26 6.96
C LEU A 61 -1.92 -14.08 6.42
N SER A 62 -1.83 -14.52 5.16
CA SER A 62 -2.84 -15.36 4.53
C SER A 62 -2.85 -16.81 5.05
N ARG A 63 -1.88 -17.20 5.89
CA ARG A 63 -1.70 -18.56 6.45
C ARG A 63 -1.87 -19.67 5.41
N ARG A 64 -1.51 -19.41 4.15
CA ARG A 64 -1.57 -20.41 3.09
C ARG A 64 -0.44 -21.40 3.30
N LEU A 65 -0.74 -22.70 3.31
CA LEU A 65 0.30 -23.72 3.23
C LEU A 65 1.05 -23.49 1.90
N LEU A 66 2.33 -23.14 1.99
CA LEU A 66 3.21 -22.87 0.85
C LEU A 66 3.47 -24.17 0.08
N SER A 67 2.52 -24.57 -0.76
CA SER A 67 2.75 -25.59 -1.77
C SER A 67 3.70 -25.05 -2.85
N LYS A 68 4.45 -25.93 -3.51
CA LYS A 68 5.43 -25.55 -4.56
C LYS A 68 4.78 -24.70 -5.67
N GLY A 69 3.51 -24.98 -6.02
CA GLY A 69 2.76 -24.22 -7.02
C GLY A 69 2.42 -22.79 -6.59
N ASP A 70 2.11 -22.59 -5.30
CA ASP A 70 1.84 -21.26 -4.76
C ASP A 70 3.11 -20.42 -4.65
N LEU A 71 4.25 -21.05 -4.32
CA LEU A 71 5.55 -20.38 -4.32
C LEU A 71 5.95 -19.90 -5.72
N LEU A 72 5.75 -20.72 -6.75
CA LEU A 72 6.05 -20.33 -8.13
C LEU A 72 5.18 -19.15 -8.59
N ARG A 73 3.90 -19.12 -8.18
CA ARG A 73 3.00 -18.00 -8.45
C ARG A 73 3.46 -16.72 -7.74
N ILE A 74 3.85 -16.82 -6.47
CA ILE A 74 4.38 -15.68 -5.69
C ILE A 74 5.67 -15.16 -6.33
N LEU A 75 6.57 -16.04 -6.76
CA LEU A 75 7.81 -15.64 -7.43
C LEU A 75 7.53 -14.96 -8.77
N LYS A 76 6.59 -15.49 -9.57
CA LYS A 76 6.20 -14.85 -10.84
C LYS A 76 5.60 -13.46 -10.62
N ASP A 77 4.75 -13.31 -9.60
CA ASP A 77 4.18 -12.02 -9.23
C ASP A 77 5.25 -11.05 -8.69
N THR A 78 6.18 -11.55 -7.88
CA THR A 78 7.33 -10.78 -7.37
C THR A 78 8.24 -10.31 -8.50
N ALA A 79 8.56 -11.19 -9.45
CA ALA A 79 9.38 -10.86 -10.60
C ALA A 79 8.70 -9.84 -11.50
N ARG A 80 7.38 -9.96 -11.73
CA ARG A 80 6.60 -8.97 -12.48
C ARG A 80 6.61 -7.59 -11.80
N SER A 81 6.38 -7.54 -10.50
CA SER A 81 6.42 -6.26 -9.75
C SER A 81 7.83 -5.66 -9.68
N SER A 82 8.85 -6.51 -9.66
CA SER A 82 10.25 -6.06 -9.73
C SER A 82 10.56 -5.47 -11.11
N LEU A 83 10.10 -6.12 -12.18
CA LEU A 83 10.25 -5.64 -13.55
C LEU A 83 9.54 -4.30 -13.76
N PHE A 84 8.35 -4.12 -13.20
CA PHE A 84 7.64 -2.83 -13.22
C PHE A 84 8.51 -1.69 -12.67
N LEU A 85 9.12 -1.87 -11.50
CA LEU A 85 9.93 -0.83 -10.86
C LEU A 85 11.23 -0.57 -11.64
N VAL A 86 11.88 -1.63 -12.10
CA VAL A 86 13.10 -1.51 -12.91
C VAL A 86 12.83 -0.78 -14.23
N VAL A 87 11.73 -1.11 -14.91
CA VAL A 87 11.35 -0.42 -16.15
C VAL A 87 10.97 1.03 -15.88
N ASN A 88 10.34 1.35 -14.74
CA ASN A 88 10.06 2.72 -14.36
C ASN A 88 11.35 3.56 -14.25
N VAL A 89 12.36 3.04 -13.52
CA VAL A 89 13.66 3.72 -13.36
C VAL A 89 14.40 3.85 -14.69
N ALA A 90 14.46 2.76 -15.48
CA ALA A 90 15.12 2.76 -16.77
C ALA A 90 14.43 3.72 -17.77
N ALA A 91 13.10 3.72 -17.81
CA ALA A 91 12.33 4.66 -18.64
C ALA A 91 12.53 6.10 -18.19
N PHE A 92 12.60 6.37 -16.88
CA PHE A 92 12.88 7.71 -16.35
C PHE A 92 14.23 8.26 -16.86
N LEU A 93 15.30 7.47 -16.72
CA LEU A 93 16.62 7.83 -17.21
C LEU A 93 16.63 8.01 -18.73
N TRP A 94 15.96 7.13 -19.46
CA TRP A 94 15.86 7.23 -20.92
C TRP A 94 15.11 8.49 -21.37
N PHE A 95 13.93 8.77 -20.82
CA PHE A 95 13.13 9.95 -21.15
C PHE A 95 13.87 11.24 -20.83
N MET A 96 14.58 11.31 -19.70
CA MET A 96 15.39 12.45 -19.34
C MET A 96 16.46 12.76 -20.41
N CYS A 97 17.18 11.73 -20.89
CA CYS A 97 18.18 11.91 -21.95
C CYS A 97 17.55 12.27 -23.31
N GLN A 98 16.42 11.66 -23.66
CA GLN A 98 15.72 11.98 -24.93
C GLN A 98 15.15 13.40 -24.94
N ILE A 99 14.53 13.83 -23.83
CA ILE A 99 13.99 15.18 -23.71
C ILE A 99 15.12 16.21 -23.73
N ARG A 100 16.28 15.92 -23.14
CA ARG A 100 17.47 16.77 -23.27
C ARG A 100 17.95 16.90 -24.71
N ARG A 101 17.96 15.80 -25.46
CA ARG A 101 18.37 15.77 -26.86
C ARG A 101 17.38 16.54 -27.75
N LEU A 102 16.09 16.48 -27.42
CA LEU A 102 15.03 17.19 -28.16
C LEU A 102 14.99 18.70 -27.84
N LEU A 103 15.05 19.08 -26.57
CA LEU A 103 14.91 20.47 -26.13
C LEU A 103 16.24 21.25 -26.16
N GLY A 104 17.36 20.57 -25.95
CA GLY A 104 18.68 21.20 -25.86
C GLY A 104 18.95 21.93 -24.54
N PHE A 105 18.03 21.88 -23.58
CA PHE A 105 18.18 22.45 -22.25
C PHE A 105 17.29 21.72 -21.24
N PHE A 106 17.49 22.02 -19.96
CA PHE A 106 16.75 21.48 -18.85
C PHE A 106 15.97 22.57 -18.10
N VAL A 107 14.77 22.23 -17.66
CA VAL A 107 13.90 23.08 -16.84
C VAL A 107 13.33 22.21 -15.73
N LEU A 108 13.25 22.75 -14.50
CA LEU A 108 12.85 22.02 -13.29
C LEU A 108 11.63 21.09 -13.45
N PRO A 109 10.50 21.53 -14.04
CA PRO A 109 9.32 20.67 -14.22
C PRO A 109 9.60 19.51 -15.17
N THR A 110 10.40 19.76 -16.20
CA THR A 110 10.73 18.76 -17.21
C THR A 110 11.73 17.72 -16.69
N MET A 111 12.56 18.10 -15.72
CA MET A 111 13.54 17.19 -15.11
C MET A 111 12.90 16.08 -14.30
N GLY A 112 11.98 16.45 -13.41
CA GLY A 112 11.36 15.51 -12.50
C GLY A 112 9.98 15.08 -12.98
N LEU A 113 9.07 16.06 -13.08
CA LEU A 113 7.63 15.79 -13.21
C LEU A 113 7.28 15.13 -14.55
N THR A 114 7.71 15.71 -15.68
CA THR A 114 7.34 15.14 -16.99
C THR A 114 7.98 13.78 -17.22
N ASN A 115 9.28 13.64 -16.90
CA ASN A 115 9.99 12.37 -17.03
C ASN A 115 9.37 11.29 -16.14
N GLY A 116 9.02 11.65 -14.90
CA GLY A 116 8.35 10.74 -13.96
C GLY A 116 6.97 10.29 -14.44
N ILE A 117 6.17 11.21 -15.00
CA ILE A 117 4.84 10.88 -15.55
C ILE A 117 4.97 9.95 -16.75
N LEU A 118 5.86 10.26 -17.70
CA LEU A 118 6.07 9.43 -18.90
C LEU A 118 6.61 8.05 -18.55
N ALA A 119 7.59 7.97 -17.64
CA ALA A 119 8.14 6.71 -17.15
C ALA A 119 7.09 5.86 -16.42
N SER A 120 6.29 6.51 -15.57
CA SER A 120 5.19 5.85 -14.85
C SER A 120 4.11 5.34 -15.81
N PHE A 121 3.75 6.13 -16.82
CA PHE A 121 2.80 5.73 -17.84
C PHE A 121 3.30 4.52 -18.64
N LEU A 122 4.60 4.44 -18.95
CA LEU A 122 5.15 3.29 -19.68
C LEU A 122 5.21 2.04 -18.79
N SER A 123 5.67 2.19 -17.55
CA SER A 123 5.76 1.07 -16.59
C SER A 123 4.39 0.50 -16.21
N ILE A 124 3.33 1.30 -16.13
CA ILE A 124 2.00 0.85 -15.67
C ILE A 124 1.41 -0.27 -16.54
N PHE A 125 1.78 -0.34 -17.82
CA PHE A 125 1.32 -1.39 -18.73
C PHE A 125 1.85 -2.79 -18.35
N ILE A 126 2.99 -2.85 -17.66
CA ILE A 126 3.62 -4.11 -17.23
C ILE A 126 2.97 -4.65 -15.95
N GLU A 127 2.51 -3.75 -15.08
CA GLU A 127 1.99 -4.12 -13.76
C GLU A 127 0.52 -4.60 -13.81
N ASN A 128 0.21 -5.60 -12.99
CA ASN A 128 -1.13 -6.16 -12.92
C ASN A 128 -2.12 -5.14 -12.30
N PRO A 129 -3.28 -4.87 -12.94
CA PRO A 129 -4.26 -3.89 -12.45
C PRO A 129 -4.72 -4.13 -11.00
N ARG A 130 -4.77 -5.38 -10.53
CA ARG A 130 -5.18 -5.69 -9.16
C ARG A 130 -4.25 -5.10 -8.09
N ARG A 131 -2.97 -4.89 -8.40
CA ARG A 131 -1.92 -4.51 -7.43
C ARG A 131 -1.61 -3.01 -7.43
N ARG A 132 -1.95 -2.31 -8.53
CA ARG A 132 -1.78 -0.86 -8.70
C ARG A 132 -2.27 0.00 -7.53
N PRO A 133 -3.45 -0.23 -6.91
CA PRO A 133 -3.92 0.66 -5.83
C PRO A 133 -3.06 0.56 -4.56
N MET A 134 -2.62 -0.64 -4.19
CA MET A 134 -1.77 -0.83 -3.00
C MET A 134 -0.39 -0.20 -3.21
N LEU A 135 0.18 -0.38 -4.40
CA LEU A 135 1.46 0.21 -4.78
C LEU A 135 1.38 1.73 -4.88
N ALA A 136 0.29 2.27 -5.45
CA ALA A 136 0.05 3.70 -5.53
C ALA A 136 -0.07 4.33 -4.13
N LEU A 137 -0.76 3.67 -3.19
CA LEU A 137 -0.84 4.13 -1.80
C LEU A 137 0.55 4.17 -1.14
N TYR A 138 1.35 3.13 -1.33
CA TYR A 138 2.72 3.08 -0.80
C TYR A 138 3.60 4.20 -1.38
N LEU A 139 3.62 4.35 -2.72
CA LEU A 139 4.41 5.38 -3.38
C LEU A 139 3.93 6.78 -3.05
N MET A 140 2.62 7.00 -2.90
CA MET A 140 2.06 8.29 -2.49
C MET A 140 2.50 8.68 -1.08
N ASN A 141 2.56 7.72 -0.16
CA ASN A 141 3.06 7.96 1.19
C ASN A 141 4.56 8.30 1.19
N LEU A 142 5.36 7.60 0.37
CA LEU A 142 6.77 7.93 0.23
C LEU A 142 6.96 9.30 -0.44
N ALA A 143 6.15 9.63 -1.45
CA ALA A 143 6.19 10.90 -2.15
C ALA A 143 5.82 12.08 -1.26
N SER A 144 4.87 11.92 -0.34
CA SER A 144 4.52 12.98 0.62
C SER A 144 5.64 13.23 1.62
N GLU A 145 6.34 12.18 2.06
CA GLU A 145 7.52 12.30 2.93
C GLU A 145 8.68 13.00 2.22
N THR A 146 8.99 12.60 0.98
CA THR A 146 10.07 13.24 0.21
C THR A 146 9.73 14.69 -0.13
N ALA A 147 8.48 14.99 -0.51
CA ALA A 147 8.03 16.36 -0.74
C ALA A 147 8.15 17.22 0.52
N PHE A 148 7.76 16.69 1.68
CA PHE A 148 7.93 17.40 2.95
C PHE A 148 9.40 17.71 3.25
N HIS A 149 10.30 16.73 3.11
CA HIS A 149 11.74 16.95 3.34
C HIS A 149 12.35 17.93 2.31
N GLN A 150 11.93 17.88 1.04
CA GLN A 150 12.37 18.84 0.04
C GLN A 150 11.91 20.26 0.38
N LEU A 151 10.65 20.44 0.79
CA LEU A 151 10.12 21.76 1.17
C LEU A 151 10.82 22.32 2.41
N VAL A 152 11.18 21.46 3.38
CA VAL A 152 11.97 21.86 4.55
C VAL A 152 13.39 22.26 4.16
N ASN A 153 14.07 21.48 3.32
CA ASN A 153 15.43 21.77 2.87
C ASN A 153 15.53 23.07 2.06
N HIS A 154 14.47 23.42 1.32
CA HIS A 154 14.37 24.68 0.61
C HIS A 154 13.94 25.87 1.49
N GLY A 155 13.68 25.65 2.78
CA GLY A 155 13.31 26.69 3.73
C GLY A 155 11.85 27.16 3.66
N TYR A 156 11.01 26.51 2.84
CA TYR A 156 9.58 26.86 2.73
C TYR A 156 8.77 26.43 3.95
N LEU A 157 9.15 25.31 4.57
CA LEU A 157 8.50 24.77 5.76
C LEU A 157 9.49 24.64 6.92
N LYS A 158 9.03 24.91 8.14
CA LYS A 158 9.81 24.60 9.35
C LYS A 158 9.83 23.10 9.58
N TYR A 159 11.00 22.55 9.90
CA TYR A 159 11.11 21.14 10.28
C TYR A 159 10.31 20.88 11.56
N VAL A 160 9.31 20.01 11.47
CA VAL A 160 8.52 19.58 12.63
C VAL A 160 9.02 18.19 13.05
N PRO A 161 9.65 18.05 14.23
CA PRO A 161 10.08 16.75 14.71
C PRO A 161 8.85 15.83 14.87
N LYS A 162 8.94 14.60 14.34
CA LYS A 162 7.87 13.58 14.37
C LYS A 162 6.59 13.95 13.60
N GLY A 163 6.69 14.73 12.51
CA GLY A 163 5.55 15.07 11.63
C GLY A 163 4.76 13.86 11.08
N GLN A 164 5.40 12.68 11.01
CA GLN A 164 4.77 11.40 10.68
C GLN A 164 3.53 11.11 11.56
N ILE A 165 3.58 11.50 12.84
CA ILE A 165 2.47 11.32 13.78
C ILE A 165 1.24 12.15 13.37
N LEU A 166 1.45 13.36 12.85
CA LEU A 166 0.35 14.22 12.39
C LEU A 166 -0.32 13.62 11.15
N LEU A 167 0.47 13.18 10.17
CA LEU A 167 -0.06 12.53 8.96
C LEU A 167 -0.84 11.26 9.31
N PHE A 168 -0.30 10.43 10.20
CA PHE A 168 -0.99 9.25 10.70
C PHE A 168 -2.28 9.58 11.45
N SER A 169 -2.26 10.61 12.30
CA SER A 169 -3.44 11.08 13.04
C SER A 169 -4.53 11.57 12.10
N PHE A 170 -4.17 12.33 11.05
CA PHE A 170 -5.10 12.76 10.02
C PHE A 170 -5.67 11.58 9.22
N GLY A 171 -4.83 10.60 8.85
CA GLY A 171 -5.26 9.40 8.15
C GLY A 171 -6.27 8.57 8.95
N ILE A 172 -5.97 8.30 10.23
CA ILE A 172 -6.89 7.59 11.13
C ILE A 172 -8.15 8.42 11.40
N GLY A 173 -8.01 9.72 11.67
CA GLY A 173 -9.14 10.61 11.89
C GLY A 173 -10.09 10.63 10.70
N GLY A 174 -9.56 10.73 9.49
CA GLY A 174 -10.32 10.64 8.24
C GLY A 174 -10.98 9.27 8.05
N PHE A 175 -10.26 8.18 8.33
CA PHE A 175 -10.80 6.82 8.26
C PHE A 175 -11.97 6.60 9.24
N VAL A 176 -11.82 7.03 10.49
CA VAL A 176 -12.87 6.95 11.52
C VAL A 176 -14.05 7.85 11.16
N TYR A 177 -13.81 9.03 10.60
CA TYR A 177 -14.86 9.92 10.14
C TYR A 177 -15.69 9.30 8.99
N LEU A 178 -15.03 8.71 8.00
CA LEU A 178 -15.68 7.99 6.89
C LEU A 178 -16.46 6.78 7.39
N LEU A 179 -15.94 6.08 8.40
CA LEU A 179 -16.63 4.98 9.07
C LEU A 179 -17.94 5.46 9.72
N ARG A 180 -17.89 6.57 10.49
CA ARG A 180 -19.08 7.14 11.13
C ARG A 180 -20.13 7.58 10.12
N LYS A 181 -19.72 8.07 8.95
CA LYS A 181 -20.61 8.45 7.86
C LYS A 181 -21.16 7.28 7.03
N ASN A 182 -20.79 6.02 7.32
CA ASN A 182 -21.17 4.84 6.53
C ASN A 182 -20.81 4.94 5.03
N GLN A 183 -19.84 5.78 4.66
CA GLN A 183 -19.39 5.93 3.26
C GLN A 183 -18.28 4.93 2.89
N LEU A 184 -17.92 4.05 3.81
CA LEU A 184 -16.90 3.03 3.61
C LEU A 184 -17.46 1.85 2.80
N SER A 185 -16.65 1.30 1.89
CA SER A 185 -17.01 0.11 1.13
C SER A 185 -17.43 -1.04 2.06
N HIS A 186 -18.49 -1.76 1.69
CA HIS A 186 -19.06 -2.87 2.45
C HIS A 186 -18.02 -3.94 2.86
N LYS A 187 -16.95 -4.09 2.06
CA LYS A 187 -15.83 -5.01 2.35
C LYS A 187 -14.99 -4.56 3.55
N ILE A 188 -14.65 -3.28 3.64
CA ILE A 188 -13.87 -2.73 4.74
C ILE A 188 -14.72 -2.71 6.01
N LYS A 189 -16.01 -2.38 5.88
CA LYS A 189 -16.97 -2.48 6.99
C LYS A 189 -17.09 -3.92 7.52
N ASN A 190 -17.16 -4.92 6.65
CA ASN A 190 -17.18 -6.33 7.05
C ASN A 190 -15.85 -6.77 7.68
N LEU A 191 -14.71 -6.35 7.15
CA LEU A 191 -13.40 -6.65 7.73
C LEU A 191 -13.23 -6.00 9.11
N LEU A 192 -13.73 -4.78 9.29
CA LEU A 192 -13.67 -4.09 10.57
C LEU A 192 -14.66 -4.67 11.58
N ASN A 193 -15.88 -5.00 11.16
CA ASN A 193 -16.81 -5.78 11.98
C ASN A 193 -16.24 -7.18 12.30
N PHE A 194 -15.43 -7.78 11.43
CA PHE A 194 -14.77 -9.06 11.68
C PHE A 194 -13.60 -8.96 12.68
N THR A 195 -12.78 -7.91 12.60
CA THR A 195 -11.59 -7.74 13.44
C THR A 195 -11.88 -7.04 14.77
N HIS A 196 -12.75 -6.03 14.77
CA HIS A 196 -13.01 -5.16 15.91
C HIS A 196 -14.46 -5.26 16.43
N HIS A 197 -15.34 -5.98 15.72
CA HIS A 197 -16.74 -6.18 16.09
C HIS A 197 -17.42 -4.89 16.56
N THR A 198 -17.38 -3.87 15.70
CA THR A 198 -17.82 -2.48 15.95
C THR A 198 -19.32 -2.31 16.22
N GLU A 199 -20.14 -3.36 16.05
CA GLU A 199 -21.55 -3.36 16.44
C GLU A 199 -21.70 -3.85 17.89
N ASP A 200 -21.76 -2.89 18.81
CA ASP A 200 -21.86 -3.11 20.27
C ASP A 200 -23.16 -3.80 20.74
N ARG A 201 -24.15 -3.99 19.85
CA ARG A 201 -25.52 -4.34 20.25
C ARG A 201 -25.86 -5.83 20.22
N GLU A 202 -25.10 -6.66 19.51
CA GLU A 202 -25.41 -8.09 19.36
C GLU A 202 -24.44 -8.95 20.16
N ASP A 203 -24.97 -9.95 20.89
CA ASP A 203 -24.18 -10.93 21.64
C ASP A 203 -23.39 -11.81 20.64
N VAL A 204 -22.05 -11.84 20.76
CA VAL A 204 -21.17 -12.62 19.84
C VAL A 204 -21.53 -14.11 19.85
N ILE A 205 -21.88 -14.63 21.03
CA ILE A 205 -22.29 -16.03 21.21
C ILE A 205 -23.71 -16.07 21.80
N SER A 206 -24.67 -16.39 20.94
CA SER A 206 -26.06 -16.62 21.34
C SER A 206 -26.13 -17.80 22.32
N LYS A 207 -26.95 -17.69 23.37
CA LYS A 207 -27.10 -18.71 24.43
C LYS A 207 -27.33 -20.13 23.87
N LYS A 208 -28.02 -20.24 22.72
CA LYS A 208 -28.31 -21.50 22.03
C LYS A 208 -27.06 -22.21 21.45
N VAL A 209 -26.02 -21.46 21.08
CA VAL A 209 -24.75 -22.00 20.53
C VAL A 209 -23.82 -22.44 21.66
N LEU A 210 -23.83 -21.68 22.77
CA LEU A 210 -23.07 -21.97 23.99
C LEU A 210 -23.50 -23.30 24.62
N GLN A 211 -24.80 -23.58 24.61
CA GLN A 211 -25.40 -24.80 25.15
C GLN A 211 -25.08 -26.07 24.32
N LYS A 212 -24.61 -25.90 23.08
CA LYS A 212 -24.14 -27.00 22.20
C LYS A 212 -22.64 -27.29 22.33
N GLN A 213 -21.88 -26.46 23.05
CA GLN A 213 -20.43 -26.64 23.25
C GLN A 213 -20.14 -27.39 24.57
N HIS A 214 -18.90 -27.84 24.75
CA HIS A 214 -18.45 -28.55 25.95
C HIS A 214 -18.77 -27.76 27.25
N ALA A 215 -19.30 -28.47 28.26
CA ALA A 215 -19.73 -27.91 29.55
C ALA A 215 -18.65 -27.07 30.27
N PHE A 216 -17.37 -27.37 30.04
CA PHE A 216 -16.24 -26.58 30.57
C PHE A 216 -16.20 -25.15 30.00
N VAL A 217 -16.47 -25.00 28.70
CA VAL A 217 -16.45 -23.71 28.01
C VAL A 217 -17.62 -22.85 28.46
N GLU A 218 -18.80 -23.46 28.66
CA GLU A 218 -19.96 -22.77 29.21
C GLU A 218 -19.69 -22.20 30.60
N LYS A 219 -19.13 -23.02 31.51
CA LYS A 219 -18.74 -22.55 32.85
C LYS A 219 -17.70 -21.43 32.81
N ALA A 220 -16.67 -21.56 31.96
CA ALA A 220 -15.63 -20.55 31.84
C ALA A 220 -16.17 -19.21 31.30
N VAL A 221 -17.03 -19.25 30.28
CA VAL A 221 -17.67 -18.03 29.72
C VAL A 221 -18.65 -17.42 30.73
N TYR A 222 -19.44 -18.24 31.43
CA TYR A 222 -20.35 -17.75 32.46
C TYR A 222 -19.61 -17.09 33.64
N PHE A 223 -18.48 -17.67 34.05
CA PHE A 223 -17.58 -17.10 35.05
C PHE A 223 -17.03 -15.73 34.60
N LEU A 224 -16.58 -15.64 33.35
CA LEU A 224 -16.09 -14.38 32.78
C LEU A 224 -17.19 -13.31 32.69
N ARG A 225 -18.43 -13.68 32.36
CA ARG A 225 -19.57 -12.76 32.25
C ARG A 225 -19.98 -12.13 33.57
N THR A 226 -19.83 -12.85 34.67
CA THR A 226 -20.36 -12.47 36.00
C THR A 226 -19.31 -11.90 36.94
N ARG A 227 -18.04 -12.33 36.83
CA ARG A 227 -16.98 -11.98 37.78
C ARG A 227 -16.31 -10.62 37.51
N PHE A 228 -16.35 -10.13 36.27
CA PHE A 228 -15.61 -8.94 35.85
C PHE A 228 -16.50 -7.73 35.61
N SER A 229 -16.01 -6.56 36.03
CA SER A 229 -16.73 -5.29 35.92
C SER A 229 -16.83 -4.80 34.47
N LYS A 230 -17.88 -4.01 34.22
CA LYS A 230 -18.12 -3.33 32.96
C LYS A 230 -17.68 -1.87 33.07
N HIS A 231 -17.03 -1.36 32.03
CA HIS A 231 -16.66 0.05 31.95
C HIS A 231 -17.88 0.91 31.59
N GLN A 232 -17.97 2.13 32.16
CA GLN A 232 -19.16 2.98 32.10
C GLN A 232 -19.54 3.43 30.67
N PHE A 233 -18.55 3.55 29.78
CA PHE A 233 -18.75 3.95 28.38
C PHE A 233 -19.14 2.78 27.45
N CYS A 234 -19.13 1.54 27.94
CA CYS A 234 -19.41 0.38 27.11
C CYS A 234 -20.90 0.09 27.00
N LYS A 235 -21.40 -0.22 25.80
CA LYS A 235 -22.82 -0.52 25.55
C LYS A 235 -23.17 -2.02 25.60
N HIS A 236 -22.17 -2.90 25.72
CA HIS A 236 -22.37 -4.35 25.76
C HIS A 236 -23.06 -4.84 27.05
N ARG A 237 -23.71 -6.01 26.97
CA ARG A 237 -24.57 -6.56 28.04
C ARG A 237 -23.83 -7.24 29.19
N TYR A 238 -22.66 -7.83 28.93
CA TYR A 238 -21.84 -8.56 29.90
C TYR A 238 -20.52 -7.82 30.20
N SER A 239 -19.60 -8.43 30.95
CA SER A 239 -18.28 -7.87 31.27
C SER A 239 -17.43 -7.55 30.02
N CYS A 240 -16.58 -6.52 30.11
CA CYS A 240 -15.68 -6.14 29.01
C CYS A 240 -14.72 -7.28 28.65
N LEU A 241 -14.20 -7.99 29.67
CA LEU A 241 -13.27 -9.10 29.48
C LEU A 241 -13.93 -10.29 28.77
N SER A 242 -15.17 -10.62 29.13
CA SER A 242 -15.93 -11.66 28.44
C SER A 242 -16.13 -11.32 26.97
N ARG A 243 -16.42 -10.06 26.65
CA ARG A 243 -16.58 -9.60 25.27
C ARG A 243 -15.29 -9.76 24.47
N SER A 244 -14.15 -9.29 25.00
CA SER A 244 -12.86 -9.42 24.31
C SER A 244 -12.48 -10.87 24.03
N LEU A 245 -12.75 -11.78 24.97
CA LEU A 245 -12.47 -13.21 24.80
C LEU A 245 -13.45 -13.89 23.83
N GLU A 246 -14.74 -13.56 23.87
CA GLU A 246 -15.75 -14.10 22.95
C GLU A 246 -15.44 -13.72 21.49
N VAL A 247 -14.99 -12.49 21.23
CA VAL A 247 -14.56 -12.04 19.89
C VAL A 247 -13.35 -12.84 19.37
N SER A 248 -12.37 -13.10 20.23
CA SER A 248 -11.15 -13.85 19.86
C SER A 248 -11.39 -15.33 19.56
N ARG A 249 -12.45 -15.94 20.12
CA ARG A 249 -12.78 -17.35 19.93
C ARG A 249 -13.71 -17.61 18.75
N PHE A 250 -14.63 -16.68 18.45
CA PHE A 250 -15.55 -16.82 17.32
C PHE A 250 -14.84 -16.76 15.96
N THR A 251 -13.74 -16.01 15.87
CA THR A 251 -12.84 -15.99 14.70
C THR A 251 -12.17 -17.35 14.46
N HIS A 252 -11.88 -18.12 15.51
CA HIS A 252 -11.27 -19.45 15.41
C HIS A 252 -12.27 -20.54 14.98
N VAL A 253 -13.51 -20.49 15.46
CA VAL A 253 -14.54 -21.52 15.19
C VAL A 253 -15.11 -21.40 13.77
N ASN A 254 -15.32 -20.19 13.26
CA ASN A 254 -15.84 -19.98 11.89
C ASN A 254 -14.81 -20.32 10.79
N TYR A 255 -13.51 -20.22 11.09
CA TYR A 255 -12.44 -20.66 10.17
C TYR A 255 -12.46 -22.18 9.94
N SER A 256 -12.73 -22.96 11.00
CA SER A 256 -12.81 -24.43 10.92
C SER A 256 -14.07 -24.93 10.20
N SER A 257 -15.17 -24.17 10.24
CA SER A 257 -16.47 -24.60 9.68
C SER A 257 -16.68 -24.17 8.22
N ARG A 258 -15.95 -23.16 7.73
CA ARG A 258 -16.05 -22.66 6.33
C ARG A 258 -15.11 -23.34 5.31
N LYS A 259 -14.59 -24.54 5.59
CA LYS A 259 -14.01 -25.37 4.51
C LYS A 259 -15.04 -25.80 3.45
N ASN A 260 -16.35 -25.69 3.74
CA ASN A 260 -17.44 -26.17 2.87
C ASN A 260 -18.49 -25.09 2.48
N SER A 261 -18.15 -23.80 2.43
CA SER A 261 -19.11 -22.75 2.05
C SER A 261 -18.72 -22.03 0.73
N PRO A 262 -19.63 -21.89 -0.24
CA PRO A 262 -19.38 -21.47 -1.63
C PRO A 262 -19.07 -19.96 -1.79
N TYR A 263 -18.52 -19.31 -0.77
CA TYR A 263 -18.06 -17.92 -0.83
C TYR A 263 -16.54 -17.80 -0.93
N LEU A 264 -15.82 -18.93 -0.78
CA LEU A 264 -14.39 -19.04 -1.10
C LEU A 264 -14.13 -19.30 -2.59
N THR A 265 -15.15 -19.69 -3.36
CA THR A 265 -15.12 -19.76 -4.83
C THR A 265 -15.09 -18.38 -5.49
N PHE A 266 -15.46 -17.30 -4.81
CA PHE A 266 -15.44 -15.95 -5.40
C PHE A 266 -14.02 -15.38 -5.59
N TRP A 267 -13.02 -15.90 -4.88
CA TRP A 267 -11.61 -15.63 -5.19
C TRP A 267 -11.11 -16.39 -6.43
N TRP A 268 -11.82 -17.45 -6.84
CA TRP A 268 -11.58 -18.21 -8.07
C TRP A 268 -12.41 -17.67 -9.26
N GLU A 269 -13.63 -17.18 -9.05
CA GLU A 269 -14.48 -16.64 -10.14
C GLU A 269 -14.11 -15.22 -10.59
N LEU A 270 -13.50 -14.40 -9.73
CA LEU A 270 -12.91 -13.12 -10.16
C LEU A 270 -11.69 -13.31 -11.08
N SER A 271 -11.15 -14.54 -11.20
CA SER A 271 -10.12 -14.94 -12.17
C SER A 271 -10.70 -15.46 -13.50
N SER A 272 -12.03 -15.61 -13.65
CA SER A 272 -12.63 -16.24 -14.82
C SER A 272 -13.77 -15.47 -15.47
N VAL A 273 -14.11 -14.25 -15.02
CA VAL A 273 -15.22 -13.49 -15.63
C VAL A 273 -14.76 -12.14 -16.17
N LYS A 274 -14.74 -12.13 -17.51
CA LYS A 274 -14.63 -11.03 -18.48
C LYS A 274 -13.22 -10.62 -18.93
N GLN A 275 -12.88 -11.23 -20.09
CA GLN A 275 -12.34 -10.64 -21.32
C GLN A 275 -11.10 -9.76 -21.20
#